data_AF-A0A078GNL2-F1
#
_entry.id   AF-A0A078GNL2-F1
#
_cell.length_a   1.000
_cell.length_b   1.000
_cell.length_c   1.000
_cell.angle_alpha   90.00
_cell.angle_beta   90.00
_cell.angle_gamma   90.00
#
_symmetry.space_group_name_H-M   'P 1'
#
loop_
_entity.id
_entity.type
_entity.pdbx_description
1 polymer ?
#
loop_
_entity_poly.entity_id
_entity_poly.type
_entity_poly.pdbx_seq_one_letter_code
_entity_poly.pdbx_strand_id
1 'polypeptide(L)'
;MSDILTSSKARNLDLKIQTLGPFFRVTGKNADTGSEVGRAEGVVRPWFGRGLVLHLDTIRLTKETMVMDKSLLGVGLYVGAVAIRHGYDCGCRTAQLLAIYDSDLYHSKLVRFYRRIGFEEVKEVSGSSIGDMADMLVWGGVGTRMDANIHHLLVKWSKVFLKSVS
;
A
#
# COMPACT_ATOMS: atom_id res chain seq x y z
N MET A 1 -13.75 3.80 7.80
CA MET A 1 -12.57 4.46 8.42
C MET A 1 -12.51 4.20 9.92
N SER A 2 -13.66 4.21 10.62
CA SER A 2 -13.79 3.82 12.04
C SER A 2 -13.06 2.52 12.35
N ASP A 3 -13.33 1.43 11.62
CA ASP A 3 -12.88 0.10 12.05
C ASP A 3 -11.37 -0.07 11.94
N ILE A 4 -10.74 0.53 10.91
CA ILE A 4 -9.29 0.53 10.73
C ILE A 4 -8.62 1.31 11.87
N LEU A 5 -9.13 2.51 12.19
CA LEU A 5 -8.56 3.38 13.23
C LEU A 5 -8.83 2.84 14.64
N THR A 6 -10.01 2.29 14.89
CA THR A 6 -10.35 1.65 16.17
C THR A 6 -9.47 0.43 16.42
N SER A 7 -9.32 -0.44 15.40
CA SER A 7 -8.47 -1.62 15.50
C SER A 7 -6.98 -1.27 15.59
N SER A 8 -6.53 -0.16 14.97
CA SER A 8 -5.14 0.31 15.11
C SER A 8 -4.87 0.83 16.53
N LYS A 9 -5.80 1.61 17.11
CA LYS A 9 -5.69 2.09 18.49
C LYS A 9 -5.67 0.96 19.51
N ALA A 10 -6.50 -0.07 19.34
CA ALA A 10 -6.46 -1.28 20.17
C ALA A 10 -5.09 -1.99 20.13
N ARG A 11 -4.34 -1.78 19.05
CA ARG A 11 -2.98 -2.29 18.88
C ARG A 11 -1.92 -1.23 19.17
N ASN A 12 -2.25 -0.12 19.82
CA ASN A 12 -1.28 0.92 20.14
C ASN A 12 -0.56 1.48 18.89
N LEU A 13 -1.31 1.65 17.80
CA LEU A 13 -0.84 2.17 16.52
C LEU A 13 -1.68 3.41 16.16
N ASP A 14 -1.05 4.57 16.25
CA ASP A 14 -1.66 5.82 15.78
C ASP A 14 -1.40 5.97 14.28
N LEU A 15 -2.46 6.17 13.50
CA LEU A 15 -2.42 6.28 12.05
C LEU A 15 -2.85 7.67 11.63
N LYS A 16 -2.00 8.34 10.85
CA LYS A 16 -2.29 9.67 10.32
C LYS A 16 -2.09 9.68 8.81
N ILE A 17 -2.98 10.36 8.11
CA ILE A 17 -2.81 10.69 6.69
C ILE A 17 -2.55 12.19 6.55
N GLN A 18 -1.64 12.54 5.64
CA GLN A 18 -1.33 13.89 5.23
C GLN A 18 -1.39 13.94 3.71
N THR A 19 -1.97 14.99 3.15
CA THR A 19 -2.15 15.18 1.71
C THR A 19 -1.52 16.49 1.27
N LEU A 20 -0.87 16.49 0.12
CA LEU A 20 -0.35 17.69 -0.54
C LEU A 20 -0.68 17.60 -2.03
N GLY A 21 -1.78 18.26 -2.44
CA GLY A 21 -2.32 18.12 -3.78
C GLY A 21 -2.71 16.66 -4.06
N PRO A 22 -2.29 16.07 -5.19
CA PRO A 22 -2.60 14.67 -5.51
C PRO A 22 -1.78 13.66 -4.69
N PHE A 23 -0.73 14.11 -4.00
CA PHE A 23 0.16 13.25 -3.23
C PHE A 23 -0.37 13.05 -1.82
N PHE A 24 -0.12 11.87 -1.26
CA PHE A 24 -0.44 11.57 0.12
C PHE A 24 0.69 10.79 0.80
N ARG A 25 0.72 10.93 2.12
CA ARG A 25 1.55 10.14 3.03
C ARG A 25 0.67 9.64 4.18
N VAL A 26 0.69 8.33 4.38
CA VAL A 26 0.18 7.68 5.58
C VAL A 26 1.37 7.37 6.48
N THR A 27 1.29 7.74 7.74
CA THR A 27 2.28 7.42 8.77
C THR A 27 1.61 6.67 9.90
N GLY A 28 2.21 5.55 10.31
CA GLY A 28 1.91 4.83 11.53
C GLY A 28 2.96 5.12 12.59
N LYS A 29 2.51 5.48 13.79
CA LYS A 29 3.36 5.73 14.95
C LYS A 29 2.99 4.81 16.11
N ASN A 30 3.98 4.44 16.91
CA ASN A 30 3.74 3.88 18.23
C ASN A 30 3.09 4.98 19.09
N ALA A 31 1.92 4.71 19.68
CA ALA A 31 1.21 5.75 20.41
C ALA A 31 1.87 6.09 21.77
N ASP A 32 2.64 5.16 22.35
CA ASP A 32 3.36 5.39 23.61
C ASP A 32 4.61 6.25 23.42
N THR A 33 5.42 5.93 22.42
CA THR A 33 6.73 6.56 22.20
C THR A 33 6.71 7.64 21.14
N GLY A 34 5.66 7.71 20.32
CA GLY A 34 5.55 8.62 19.17
C GLY A 34 6.49 8.29 18.00
N SER A 35 7.26 7.21 18.09
CA SER A 35 8.21 6.80 17.05
C SER A 35 7.48 6.28 15.81
N GLU A 36 8.02 6.58 14.63
CA GLU A 36 7.48 6.08 13.37
C GLU A 36 7.77 4.58 13.24
N VAL A 37 6.70 3.80 13.05
CA VAL A 37 6.79 2.35 12.85
C VAL A 37 6.64 1.99 11.38
N GLY A 38 5.88 2.77 10.63
CA GLY A 38 5.79 2.57 9.19
C GLY A 38 5.15 3.75 8.46
N ARG A 39 5.32 3.77 7.15
CA ARG A 39 4.71 4.76 6.28
C ARG A 39 4.36 4.17 4.91
N ALA A 40 3.33 4.73 4.29
CA ALA A 40 2.97 4.48 2.91
C ALA A 40 2.80 5.82 2.18
N GLU A 41 3.31 5.93 0.97
CA GLU A 41 3.25 7.15 0.16
C GLU A 41 2.75 6.80 -1.24
N GLY A 42 2.08 7.75 -1.87
CA GLY A 42 1.57 7.57 -3.22
C GLY A 42 0.90 8.81 -3.77
N VAL A 43 0.26 8.64 -4.92
CA VAL A 43 -0.40 9.72 -5.65
C VAL A 43 -1.74 9.25 -6.23
N VAL A 44 -2.76 10.11 -6.09
CA VAL A 44 -4.03 9.98 -6.81
C VAL A 44 -3.88 10.71 -8.13
N ARG A 45 -3.94 9.98 -9.25
CA ARG A 45 -3.73 10.58 -10.58
C ARG A 45 -4.73 10.06 -11.61
N PRO A 46 -5.07 10.87 -12.63
CA PRO A 46 -5.81 10.38 -13.78
C PRO A 46 -4.97 9.37 -14.56
N TRP A 47 -5.63 8.34 -15.07
CA TRP A 47 -5.07 7.35 -15.97
C TRP A 47 -5.94 7.18 -17.21
N PHE A 48 -5.31 7.11 -18.37
CA PHE A 48 -6.00 7.10 -19.66
C PHE A 48 -7.01 5.94 -19.73
N GLY A 49 -8.28 6.28 -19.98
CA GLY A 49 -9.38 5.31 -20.10
C GLY A 49 -9.82 4.61 -18.79
N ARG A 50 -9.21 4.90 -17.63
CA ARG A 50 -9.54 4.25 -16.34
C ARG A 50 -10.00 5.22 -15.24
N GLY A 51 -10.05 6.52 -15.51
CA GLY A 51 -10.42 7.53 -14.53
C GLY A 51 -9.30 7.77 -13.52
N LEU A 52 -9.65 8.04 -12.27
CA LEU A 52 -8.67 8.21 -11.19
C LEU A 52 -8.14 6.85 -10.71
N VAL A 53 -6.82 6.78 -10.58
CA VAL A 53 -6.07 5.63 -10.10
C VAL A 53 -5.27 6.03 -8.87
N LEU A 54 -5.30 5.16 -7.87
CA LEU A 54 -4.42 5.25 -6.71
C LEU A 54 -3.09 4.59 -7.06
N HIS A 55 -2.05 5.37 -7.24
CA HIS A 55 -0.70 4.87 -7.44
C HIS A 55 0.01 4.82 -6.06
N LEU A 56 0.51 3.64 -5.70
CA LEU A 56 1.24 3.40 -4.45
C LEU A 56 2.75 3.30 -4.76
N ASP A 57 3.51 4.29 -4.29
CA ASP A 57 4.91 4.47 -4.67
C ASP A 57 5.84 3.78 -3.68
N THR A 58 5.57 3.93 -2.38
CA THR A 58 6.49 3.52 -1.33
C THR A 58 5.73 2.97 -0.14
N ILE A 59 6.21 1.85 0.40
CA ILE A 59 5.88 1.39 1.74
C ILE A 59 7.18 1.13 2.48
N ARG A 60 7.32 1.68 3.69
CA ARG A 60 8.50 1.47 4.55
C ARG A 60 8.05 1.12 5.94
N LEU A 61 8.70 0.11 6.51
CA LEU A 61 8.54 -0.28 7.90
C LEU A 61 9.88 -0.06 8.60
N THR A 62 9.86 0.45 9.83
CA THR A 62 11.07 0.74 10.60
C THR A 62 11.40 -0.42 11.55
N LYS A 63 12.64 -0.45 12.06
CA LYS A 63 13.06 -1.42 13.08
C LYS A 63 12.18 -1.37 14.34
N GLU A 64 11.59 -0.20 14.63
CA GLU A 64 10.65 -0.04 15.73
C GLU A 64 9.42 -0.95 15.61
N THR A 65 8.98 -1.27 14.38
CA THR A 65 7.90 -2.25 14.18
C THR A 65 8.23 -3.60 14.81
N MET A 66 9.50 -4.00 14.77
CA MET A 66 9.95 -5.26 15.36
C MET A 66 10.01 -5.18 16.90
N VAL A 67 10.28 -3.99 17.46
CA VAL A 67 10.33 -3.74 18.91
C VAL A 67 8.93 -3.79 19.53
N MET A 68 7.90 -3.41 18.77
CA MET A 68 6.51 -3.46 19.25
C MET A 68 5.92 -4.88 19.39
N ASP A 69 6.70 -5.94 19.16
CA ASP A 69 6.22 -7.33 18.99
C ASP A 69 5.06 -7.43 17.98
N LYS A 70 5.07 -6.53 16.98
CA LYS A 70 4.07 -6.48 15.93
C LYS A 70 4.64 -7.16 14.70
N SER A 71 3.81 -7.98 14.06
CA SER A 71 4.14 -8.47 12.72
C SER A 71 4.33 -7.28 11.77
N LEU A 72 5.47 -7.23 11.06
CA LEU A 72 5.73 -6.29 9.97
C LEU A 72 4.56 -6.27 8.98
N LEU A 73 4.01 -7.45 8.68
CA LEU A 73 2.84 -7.59 7.81
C LEU A 73 1.58 -6.92 8.38
N GLY A 74 1.43 -6.94 9.70
CA GLY A 74 0.32 -6.28 10.40
C GLY A 74 0.39 -4.76 10.27
N VAL A 75 1.53 -4.15 10.63
CA VAL A 75 1.70 -2.69 10.50
C VAL A 75 1.58 -2.26 9.04
N GLY A 76 2.22 -3.00 8.11
CA GLY A 76 2.12 -2.75 6.68
C GLY A 76 0.69 -2.78 6.16
N LEU A 77 -0.13 -3.74 6.63
CA LEU A 77 -1.55 -3.81 6.27
C LEU A 77 -2.33 -2.60 6.80
N TYR A 78 -2.03 -2.08 7.99
CA TYR A 78 -2.71 -0.89 8.53
C TYR A 78 -2.39 0.38 7.74
N VAL A 79 -1.11 0.67 7.49
CA VAL A 79 -0.75 1.85 6.67
C VAL A 79 -1.26 1.71 5.24
N GLY A 80 -1.21 0.50 4.67
CA GLY A 80 -1.79 0.18 3.37
C GLY A 80 -3.31 0.36 3.35
N ALA A 81 -4.04 -0.08 4.37
CA ALA A 81 -5.49 0.04 4.44
C ALA A 81 -5.97 1.49 4.49
N VAL A 82 -5.24 2.36 5.19
CA VAL A 82 -5.52 3.80 5.18
C VAL A 82 -5.26 4.40 3.79
N ALA A 83 -4.18 4.00 3.11
CA ALA A 83 -3.89 4.45 1.75
C ALA A 83 -4.97 4.01 0.75
N ILE A 84 -5.38 2.74 0.79
CA ILE A 84 -6.47 2.21 -0.05
C ILE A 84 -7.79 2.93 0.25
N ARG A 85 -8.10 3.18 1.53
CA ARG A 85 -9.29 3.92 1.91
C ARG A 85 -9.26 5.36 1.38
N HIS A 86 -8.13 6.02 1.46
CA HIS A 86 -7.96 7.36 0.88
C HIS A 86 -8.23 7.36 -0.62
N GLY A 87 -7.66 6.40 -1.37
CA GLY A 87 -7.96 6.27 -2.80
C GLY A 87 -9.45 6.04 -3.08
N TYR A 88 -10.13 5.22 -2.29
CA TYR A 88 -11.58 5.03 -2.40
C TYR A 88 -12.34 6.33 -2.19
N ASP A 89 -12.00 7.09 -1.14
CA ASP A 89 -12.66 8.35 -0.81
C ASP A 89 -12.38 9.44 -1.88
N CYS A 90 -11.25 9.35 -2.59
CA CYS A 90 -10.94 10.16 -3.77
C CYS A 90 -11.62 9.69 -5.08
N GLY A 91 -12.39 8.60 -5.04
CA GLY A 91 -13.10 8.06 -6.20
C GLY A 91 -12.27 7.12 -7.09
N CYS A 92 -11.10 6.68 -6.64
CA CYS A 92 -10.30 5.69 -7.37
C CYS A 92 -11.00 4.32 -7.34
N ARG A 93 -10.99 3.63 -8.47
CA ARG A 93 -11.47 2.22 -8.58
C ARG A 93 -10.33 1.21 -8.54
N THR A 94 -9.16 1.64 -9.02
CA THR A 94 -7.97 0.80 -9.15
C THR A 94 -6.85 1.36 -8.28
N ALA A 95 -6.20 0.48 -7.54
CA ALA A 95 -4.91 0.72 -6.92
C ALA A 95 -3.82 0.03 -7.73
N GLN A 96 -2.68 0.69 -7.92
CA GLN A 96 -1.54 0.17 -8.65
C GLN A 96 -0.28 0.27 -7.80
N LEU A 97 0.60 -0.71 -7.93
CA LEU A 97 1.94 -0.69 -7.35
C LEU A 97 2.94 -1.38 -8.28
N LEU A 98 4.23 -1.10 -8.09
CA LEU A 98 5.31 -1.87 -8.70
C LEU A 98 5.99 -2.74 -7.64
N ALA A 99 5.97 -4.06 -7.86
CA ALA A 99 6.87 -4.95 -7.15
C ALA A 99 8.26 -4.84 -7.80
N ILE A 100 9.10 -3.95 -7.28
CA ILE A 100 10.44 -3.69 -7.84
C ILE A 100 11.28 -4.97 -7.88
N TYR A 101 12.06 -5.11 -8.94
CA TYR A 101 13.00 -6.20 -9.12
C TYR A 101 14.37 -5.81 -8.58
N ASP A 102 14.64 -6.14 -7.32
CA ASP A 102 15.97 -6.02 -6.71
C ASP A 102 16.80 -7.31 -6.89
N SER A 103 16.18 -8.46 -6.68
CA SER A 103 16.72 -9.79 -6.97
C SER A 103 15.59 -10.80 -7.14
N ASP A 104 15.83 -11.93 -7.81
CA ASP A 104 14.83 -12.99 -8.01
C ASP A 104 14.12 -13.41 -6.72
N LEU A 105 14.89 -13.61 -5.64
CA LEU A 105 14.33 -14.07 -4.37
C LEU A 105 13.48 -12.99 -3.69
N TYR A 106 13.92 -11.73 -3.70
CA TYR A 106 13.15 -10.64 -3.09
C TYR A 106 11.92 -10.30 -3.92
N HIS A 107 12.09 -10.23 -5.24
CA HIS A 107 11.02 -9.95 -6.19
C HIS A 107 9.90 -10.98 -6.08
N SER A 108 10.24 -12.28 -6.15
CA SER A 108 9.24 -13.36 -6.04
C SER A 108 8.50 -13.37 -4.69
N LYS A 109 9.19 -13.04 -3.59
CA LYS A 109 8.54 -12.86 -2.28
C LYS A 109 7.57 -11.69 -2.27
N LEU A 110 7.96 -10.57 -2.86
CA LEU A 110 7.16 -9.35 -2.90
C LEU A 110 5.89 -9.54 -3.74
N VAL A 111 6.02 -10.15 -4.93
CA VAL A 111 4.88 -10.50 -5.79
C VAL A 111 3.92 -11.45 -5.07
N ARG A 112 4.43 -12.52 -4.45
CA ARG A 112 3.58 -13.45 -3.67
C ARG A 112 2.87 -12.77 -2.50
N PHE A 113 3.55 -11.84 -1.83
CA PHE A 113 2.95 -11.06 -0.76
C PHE A 113 1.79 -10.19 -1.26
N TYR A 114 2.01 -9.42 -2.33
CA TYR A 114 0.98 -8.56 -2.90
C TYR A 114 -0.20 -9.36 -3.47
N ARG A 115 0.07 -10.52 -4.08
CA ARG A 115 -0.96 -11.47 -4.52
C ARG A 115 -1.83 -11.93 -3.36
N ARG A 116 -1.22 -12.31 -2.23
CA ARG A 116 -1.94 -12.76 -1.04
C ARG A 116 -2.86 -11.67 -0.48
N ILE A 117 -2.45 -10.40 -0.50
CA ILE A 117 -3.28 -9.31 0.03
C ILE A 117 -4.35 -8.82 -0.97
N GLY A 118 -4.28 -9.23 -2.25
CA GLY A 118 -5.36 -9.05 -3.23
C GLY A 118 -4.99 -8.25 -4.48
N PHE A 119 -3.71 -8.03 -4.74
CA PHE A 119 -3.25 -7.50 -6.03
C PHE A 119 -3.05 -8.63 -7.04
N GLU A 120 -3.13 -8.29 -8.32
CA GLU A 120 -2.95 -9.20 -9.44
C GLU A 120 -1.83 -8.66 -10.34
N GLU A 121 -1.01 -9.57 -10.88
CA GLU A 121 0.04 -9.20 -11.82
C GLU A 121 -0.58 -8.80 -13.15
N VAL A 122 -0.23 -7.61 -13.63
CA VAL A 122 -0.76 -7.08 -14.89
C VAL A 122 0.29 -7.13 -15.98
N LYS A 123 1.53 -6.77 -15.65
CA LYS A 123 2.60 -6.61 -16.62
C LYS A 123 3.96 -6.68 -15.95
N GLU A 124 4.87 -7.42 -16.55
CA GLU A 124 6.30 -7.31 -16.25
C GLU A 124 6.86 -6.08 -16.96
N VAL A 125 7.44 -5.17 -16.20
CA VAL A 125 8.11 -3.96 -16.69
C VAL A 125 9.59 -4.30 -16.77
N SER A 126 10.01 -4.90 -17.88
CA SER A 126 11.38 -5.38 -18.15
C SER A 126 12.31 -4.30 -18.71
N GLY A 127 11.75 -3.19 -19.21
CA GLY A 127 12.49 -2.14 -19.92
C GLY A 127 12.83 -2.46 -21.38
N SER A 128 12.32 -3.56 -21.94
CA SER A 128 12.68 -4.04 -23.28
C SER A 128 11.76 -3.52 -24.40
N SER A 129 10.59 -2.96 -24.08
CA SER A 129 9.69 -2.33 -25.05
C SER A 129 9.48 -0.83 -24.78
N ILE A 130 9.04 -0.08 -25.80
CA ILE A 130 8.70 1.36 -25.66
C ILE A 130 7.63 1.58 -24.58
N GLY A 131 6.70 0.63 -24.42
CA GLY A 131 5.71 0.65 -23.34
C GLY A 131 6.34 0.46 -21.96
N ASP A 132 7.43 -0.30 -21.85
CA ASP A 132 8.17 -0.48 -20.60
C ASP A 132 8.99 0.75 -20.25
N MET A 133 9.49 1.50 -21.23
CA MET A 133 10.17 2.77 -20.96
C MET A 133 9.21 3.80 -20.34
N ALA A 134 7.97 3.87 -20.82
CA ALA A 134 6.94 4.73 -20.22
C ALA A 134 6.53 4.26 -18.81
N ASP A 135 6.40 2.95 -18.60
CA ASP A 135 6.15 2.38 -17.26
C ASP A 135 7.37 2.64 -16.34
N MET A 136 8.62 2.51 -16.81
CA MET A 136 9.83 2.82 -16.05
C MET A 136 9.92 4.30 -15.68
N LEU A 137 9.49 5.23 -16.54
CA LEU A 137 9.40 6.65 -16.20
C LEU A 137 8.37 6.91 -15.09
N VAL A 138 7.30 6.12 -15.06
CA VAL A 138 6.21 6.24 -14.08
C VAL A 138 6.59 5.61 -12.73
N TRP A 139 7.32 4.49 -12.74
CA TRP A 139 7.64 3.71 -11.54
C TRP A 139 9.09 3.83 -11.06
N GLY A 140 9.98 4.41 -11.86
CA GLY A 140 11.39 4.61 -11.55
C GLY A 140 12.25 3.34 -11.58
N GLY A 141 11.75 2.21 -12.09
CA GLY A 141 12.49 0.95 -12.10
C GLY A 141 11.83 -0.20 -12.85
N VAL A 142 12.55 -1.32 -12.92
CA VAL A 142 12.10 -2.61 -13.47
C VAL A 142 11.38 -3.40 -12.37
N GLY A 143 10.36 -4.16 -12.74
CA GLY A 143 9.60 -4.94 -11.77
C GLY A 143 8.29 -5.46 -12.34
N THR A 144 7.40 -5.92 -11.46
CA THR A 144 6.10 -6.43 -11.87
C THR A 144 5.02 -5.46 -11.43
N ARG A 145 4.33 -4.85 -12.40
CA ARG A 145 3.19 -3.97 -12.13
C ARG A 145 2.02 -4.83 -11.68
N MET A 146 1.46 -4.46 -10.54
CA MET A 146 0.30 -5.14 -9.97
C MET A 146 -0.84 -4.15 -9.75
N ASP A 147 -2.06 -4.57 -10.13
CA ASP A 147 -3.27 -3.78 -9.95
C ASP A 147 -4.20 -4.48 -8.96
N ALA A 148 -5.08 -3.72 -8.32
CA ALA A 148 -6.17 -4.26 -7.52
C ALA A 148 -7.42 -3.39 -7.64
N ASN A 149 -8.60 -4.02 -7.53
CA ASN A 149 -9.84 -3.29 -7.32
C ASN A 149 -9.92 -2.81 -5.87
N ILE A 150 -10.01 -1.50 -5.66
CA ILE A 150 -10.01 -0.89 -4.32
C ILE A 150 -11.17 -1.39 -3.47
N HIS A 151 -12.37 -1.54 -4.07
CA HIS A 151 -13.53 -2.03 -3.33
C HIS A 151 -13.32 -3.47 -2.84
N HIS A 152 -12.75 -4.34 -3.67
CA HIS A 152 -12.43 -5.71 -3.28
C HIS A 152 -11.39 -5.76 -2.16
N LEU A 153 -10.36 -4.90 -2.21
CA LEU A 153 -9.37 -4.80 -1.13
C LEU A 153 -10.03 -4.39 0.20
N LEU A 154 -10.89 -3.37 0.18
CA LEU A 154 -11.58 -2.91 1.38
C LEU A 154 -12.47 -4.01 2.00
N VAL A 155 -13.22 -4.75 1.19
CA VAL A 155 -14.06 -5.88 1.66
C VAL A 155 -13.20 -7.03 2.18
N LYS A 156 -12.08 -7.33 1.52
CA LYS A 156 -11.17 -8.40 1.95
C LYS A 156 -10.51 -8.07 3.28
N TRP A 157 -10.04 -6.83 3.45
CA TRP A 157 -9.30 -6.41 4.63
C TRP A 157 -10.21 -6.06 5.82
N SER A 158 -11.44 -5.62 5.59
CA SER A 158 -12.41 -5.39 6.68
C SER A 158 -12.62 -6.64 7.54
N LYS A 159 -12.66 -7.82 6.91
CA LYS A 159 -12.74 -9.12 7.62
C LYS A 159 -11.56 -9.37 8.55
N VAL A 160 -10.39 -8.82 8.25
CA VAL A 160 -9.20 -8.93 9.10
C VAL A 160 -9.32 -7.99 10.31
N PHE A 161 -9.78 -6.75 10.08
CA PHE A 161 -9.90 -5.75 11.14
C PHE A 161 -11.06 -6.03 12.11
N LEU A 162 -12.18 -6.58 11.61
CA LEU A 162 -13.31 -6.96 12.46
C LEU A 162 -12.94 -8.11 13.42
N LYS A 163 -12.15 -9.08 12.97
CA LYS A 163 -11.65 -10.18 13.81
C LYS A 163 -10.64 -9.75 14.87
N SER A 164 -10.00 -8.59 14.71
CA SER A 164 -9.01 -8.10 15.66
C SER A 164 -9.58 -7.22 16.76
N VAL A 165 -10.88 -6.90 16.70
CA VAL A 165 -11.60 -6.13 17.73
C VAL A 165 -12.47 -7.05 18.61
N SER A 166 -12.79 -8.25 18.12
CA SER A 166 -13.47 -9.33 18.87
C SER A 166 -12.50 -10.12 19.74
#